data_AF-A0A523SXG6-F1
#
_entry.id   AF-A0A523SXG6-F1
#
_cell.length_a   1.000
_cell.length_b   1.000
_cell.length_c   1.000
_cell.angle_alpha   90.00
_cell.angle_beta   90.00
_cell.angle_gamma   90.00
#
_symmetry.space_group_name_H-M   'P 1'
#
loop_
_entity.id
_entity.type
_entity.pdbx_description
1 polymer ?
#
loop_
_entity_poly.entity_id
_entity_poly.type
_entity_poly.pdbx_seq_one_letter_code
_entity_poly.pdbx_strand_id
1 'polypeptide(L)'
;MKASNMKCLRFILLTLIFYPQSVYPLAKYAEEFLGLGLGARSYGMGEAFTSLADDATSLYWNPAGTVQIDKKTVFVMHSSQFKDLMTYDAATFVLPGKNAKNALSFGILYLNIPDIFDTRNAWNDTNNDGIP
;
A
#
# COMPACT_ATOMS: atom_id res chain seq x y z
N MET A 1 -7.85 -29.90 26.92
CA MET A 1 -8.99 -29.25 26.22
C MET A 1 -9.42 -30.13 25.05
N LYS A 2 -10.71 -30.48 24.96
CA LYS A 2 -11.25 -31.48 24.02
C LYS A 2 -11.08 -31.02 22.55
N ALA A 3 -10.58 -31.91 21.69
CA ALA A 3 -10.37 -31.67 20.25
C ALA A 3 -11.63 -31.22 19.48
N SER A 4 -12.83 -31.45 20.03
CA SER A 4 -14.11 -30.95 19.50
C SER A 4 -14.18 -29.41 19.50
N ASN A 5 -13.74 -28.76 20.57
CA ASN A 5 -13.83 -27.29 20.72
C ASN A 5 -12.90 -26.56 19.74
N MET A 6 -11.81 -27.22 19.31
CA MET A 6 -10.83 -26.67 18.38
C MET A 6 -11.31 -26.71 16.92
N LYS A 7 -12.26 -27.60 16.58
CA LYS A 7 -12.91 -27.63 15.27
C LYS A 7 -13.96 -26.52 15.14
N CYS A 8 -14.76 -26.28 16.19
CA CYS A 8 -15.68 -25.15 16.24
C CYS A 8 -14.95 -23.80 16.16
N LEU A 9 -13.84 -23.62 16.89
CA LEU A 9 -13.05 -22.38 16.84
C LEU A 9 -12.49 -22.10 15.45
N ARG A 10 -12.01 -23.15 14.75
CA ARG A 10 -11.54 -23.06 13.36
C ARG A 10 -12.66 -22.67 12.39
N PHE A 11 -13.86 -23.22 12.58
CA PHE A 11 -15.02 -22.87 11.78
C PHE A 11 -15.45 -21.42 11.99
N ILE A 12 -15.46 -20.95 13.24
CA ILE A 12 -15.78 -19.56 13.60
C ILE A 12 -14.77 -18.58 12.98
N LEU A 13 -13.47 -18.90 13.04
CA LEU A 13 -12.43 -18.10 12.39
C LEU A 13 -12.59 -18.08 10.85
N LEU A 14 -12.98 -19.20 10.24
CA LEU A 14 -13.18 -19.28 8.79
C LEU A 14 -14.39 -18.44 8.34
N THR A 15 -15.47 -18.45 9.12
CA THR A 15 -16.69 -17.67 8.83
C THR A 15 -16.50 -16.17 9.04
N LEU A 16 -15.58 -15.75 9.92
CA LEU A 16 -15.27 -14.33 10.15
C LEU A 16 -14.53 -13.70 8.95
N ILE A 17 -13.75 -14.50 8.22
CA ILE A 17 -12.99 -14.06 7.04
C ILE A 17 -13.89 -13.94 5.80
N PHE A 18 -14.95 -14.75 5.72
CA PHE A 18 -15.89 -14.78 4.58
C PHE A 18 -17.13 -13.88 4.76
N TYR A 19 -17.11 -12.94 5.72
CA TYR A 19 -18.21 -11.99 5.84
C TYR A 19 -18.31 -11.15 4.55
N PRO A 20 -19.46 -11.14 3.85
CA PRO A 20 -19.58 -10.45 2.58
C PRO A 20 -19.29 -8.97 2.79
N GLN A 21 -18.15 -8.53 2.28
CA GLN A 21 -17.82 -7.11 2.20
C GLN A 21 -18.82 -6.49 1.23
N SER A 22 -19.62 -5.54 1.70
CA SER A 22 -20.56 -4.81 0.86
C SER A 22 -19.81 -4.19 -0.33
N VAL A 23 -20.33 -4.41 -1.54
CA VAL A 23 -19.80 -3.79 -2.76
C VAL A 23 -20.16 -2.30 -2.72
N TYR A 24 -19.24 -1.48 -2.21
CA TYR A 24 -19.35 -0.04 -2.32
C TYR A 24 -19.17 0.35 -3.80
N PRO A 25 -19.90 1.36 -4.32
CA PRO A 25 -19.66 1.86 -5.66
C PRO A 25 -18.19 2.25 -5.81
N LEU A 26 -17.56 1.75 -6.86
CA LEU A 26 -16.14 1.93 -7.16
C LEU A 26 -15.87 3.44 -7.26
N ALA A 27 -15.27 4.01 -6.21
CA ALA A 27 -14.90 5.41 -6.19
C ALA A 27 -13.80 5.60 -7.24
N LYS A 28 -14.17 6.22 -8.37
CA LYS A 28 -13.37 6.28 -9.61
C LYS A 28 -11.91 6.76 -9.42
N TYR A 29 -11.61 7.47 -8.34
CA TYR A 29 -10.29 8.08 -8.07
C TYR A 29 -9.69 7.67 -6.72
N ALA A 30 -10.34 6.79 -5.94
CA ALA A 30 -9.86 6.46 -4.60
C ALA A 30 -8.51 5.71 -4.59
N GLU A 31 -8.14 5.09 -5.71
CA GLU A 31 -6.93 4.26 -5.83
C GLU A 31 -5.93 4.83 -6.84
N GLU A 32 -6.10 6.07 -7.34
CA GLU A 32 -5.25 6.64 -8.39
C GLU A 32 -3.77 6.74 -7.96
N PHE A 33 -3.52 6.91 -6.66
CA PHE A 33 -2.17 6.90 -6.10
C PHE A 33 -1.47 5.54 -6.17
N LEU A 34 -2.21 4.43 -6.31
CA LEU A 34 -1.62 3.12 -6.61
C LEU A 34 -1.13 3.05 -8.05
N GLY A 35 -1.49 3.97 -8.95
CA GLY A 35 -0.96 4.02 -10.31
C GLY A 35 0.41 4.68 -10.43
N LEU A 36 0.90 5.35 -9.37
CA LEU A 36 2.14 6.13 -9.39
C LEU A 36 3.43 5.29 -9.37
N GLY A 37 3.34 3.96 -9.30
CA GLY A 37 4.50 3.07 -9.19
C GLY A 37 5.14 3.06 -7.79
N LEU A 38 6.12 2.17 -7.60
CA LEU A 38 6.94 2.12 -6.39
C LEU A 38 8.40 1.77 -6.73
N GLY A 39 9.33 2.64 -6.36
CA GLY A 39 10.77 2.37 -6.31
C GLY A 39 11.57 2.91 -7.49
N ALA A 40 12.79 3.39 -7.20
CA ALA A 40 13.65 4.00 -8.22
C ALA A 40 14.03 3.05 -9.38
N ARG A 41 14.21 1.75 -9.08
CA ARG A 41 14.57 0.74 -10.08
C ARG A 41 13.44 0.49 -11.07
N SER A 42 12.20 0.37 -10.58
CA SER A 42 11.03 0.20 -11.43
C SER A 42 10.76 1.48 -12.24
N TYR A 43 10.94 2.67 -11.65
CA TYR A 43 10.85 3.95 -12.38
C TYR A 43 11.87 4.06 -13.50
N GLY A 44 13.12 3.66 -13.28
CA GLY A 44 14.15 3.62 -14.33
C GLY A 44 13.84 2.65 -15.47
N MET A 45 12.96 1.67 -15.23
CA MET A 45 12.46 0.72 -16.23
C MET A 45 11.13 1.16 -16.87
N GLY A 46 10.66 2.38 -16.59
CA GLY A 46 9.36 2.86 -17.05
C GLY A 46 8.20 2.03 -16.50
N GLU A 47 8.30 1.66 -15.20
CA GLU A 47 7.29 0.88 -14.46
C GLU A 47 7.12 -0.58 -14.93
N ALA A 48 7.95 -1.05 -15.85
CA ALA A 48 7.94 -2.43 -16.34
C ALA A 48 8.68 -3.39 -15.39
N PHE A 49 8.19 -3.58 -14.16
CA PHE A 49 8.90 -4.35 -13.11
C PHE A 49 8.19 -5.62 -12.61
N THR A 50 6.95 -5.89 -13.03
CA THR A 50 6.10 -7.00 -12.52
C THR A 50 6.76 -8.39 -12.57
N SER A 51 7.51 -8.70 -13.64
CA SER A 51 8.18 -10.00 -13.79
C SER A 51 9.52 -10.08 -13.05
N LEU A 52 10.15 -8.94 -12.80
CA LEU A 52 11.48 -8.84 -12.20
C LEU A 52 11.43 -8.61 -10.69
N ALA A 53 10.28 -8.25 -10.11
CA ALA A 53 10.05 -7.91 -8.71
C ALA A 53 10.77 -8.82 -7.68
N ASP A 54 12.06 -8.55 -7.47
CA ASP A 54 13.05 -9.36 -6.73
C ASP A 54 13.58 -8.63 -5.49
N ASP A 55 12.98 -7.48 -5.15
CA ASP A 55 13.35 -6.63 -4.04
C ASP A 55 12.15 -6.30 -3.13
N ALA A 56 12.36 -5.53 -2.07
CA ALA A 56 11.31 -5.23 -1.09
C ALA A 56 10.09 -4.48 -1.67
N THR A 57 10.17 -3.95 -2.90
CA THR A 57 9.02 -3.39 -3.62
C THR A 57 8.12 -4.46 -4.25
N SER A 58 8.49 -5.74 -4.17
CA SER A 58 7.71 -6.87 -4.70
C SER A 58 6.28 -6.92 -4.16
N LEU A 59 6.04 -6.46 -2.92
CA LEU A 59 4.68 -6.36 -2.36
C LEU A 59 3.74 -5.53 -3.24
N TYR A 60 4.26 -4.49 -3.90
CA TYR A 60 3.49 -3.61 -4.78
C TYR A 60 3.41 -4.17 -6.21
N TRP A 61 4.54 -4.63 -6.77
CA TRP A 61 4.59 -5.05 -8.18
C TRP A 61 4.12 -6.49 -8.42
N ASN A 62 4.53 -7.43 -7.57
CA ASN A 62 4.19 -8.85 -7.68
C ASN A 62 4.51 -9.58 -6.36
N PRO A 63 3.52 -9.80 -5.47
CA PRO A 63 3.73 -10.44 -4.18
C PRO A 63 4.30 -11.86 -4.25
N ALA A 64 4.16 -12.56 -5.38
CA ALA A 64 4.77 -13.88 -5.57
C ALA A 64 6.30 -13.79 -5.68
N GLY A 65 6.84 -12.65 -6.14
CA GLY A 65 8.27 -12.37 -6.22
C GLY A 65 8.93 -12.24 -4.85
N THR A 66 8.16 -11.89 -3.80
CA THR A 66 8.67 -11.74 -2.43
C THR A 66 9.37 -12.99 -1.90
N VAL A 67 8.99 -14.18 -2.39
CA VAL A 67 9.61 -15.45 -1.98
C VAL A 67 11.06 -15.60 -2.47
N GLN A 68 11.46 -14.83 -3.49
CA GLN A 68 12.81 -14.83 -4.07
C GLN A 68 13.80 -14.02 -3.22
N ILE A 69 13.31 -13.25 -2.25
CA ILE A 69 14.14 -12.41 -1.38
C ILE A 69 14.65 -13.28 -0.23
N ASP A 70 15.95 -13.54 -0.19
CA ASP A 70 16.54 -14.46 0.81
C ASP A 70 16.88 -13.81 2.16
N LYS A 71 16.88 -12.47 2.21
CA LYS A 71 17.31 -11.70 3.39
C LYS A 71 16.21 -10.74 3.85
N LYS A 72 16.19 -10.48 5.16
CA LYS A 72 15.36 -9.41 5.72
C LYS A 72 15.74 -8.10 5.05
N THR A 73 14.78 -7.47 4.39
CA THR A 73 15.03 -6.29 3.57
C THR A 73 14.05 -5.20 3.94
N VAL A 74 14.55 -3.98 4.10
CA VAL A 74 13.75 -2.77 4.27
C VAL A 74 14.02 -1.90 3.05
N PHE A 75 12.97 -1.29 2.51
CA PHE A 75 13.08 -0.30 1.44
C PHE A 75 12.26 0.93 1.81
N VAL A 76 12.81 2.11 1.54
CA VAL A 76 12.18 3.40 1.77
C VAL A 76 12.33 4.25 0.51
N MET A 77 11.31 5.06 0.23
CA MET A 77 11.26 5.96 -0.91
C MET A 77 10.62 7.28 -0.50
N HIS A 78 11.17 8.35 -1.07
CA HIS A 78 10.59 9.69 -1.05
C HIS A 78 10.65 10.23 -2.47
N SER A 79 9.53 10.75 -2.97
CA SER A 79 9.42 11.33 -4.31
C SER A 79 8.63 12.64 -4.26
N SER A 80 9.24 13.72 -4.72
CA SER A 80 8.59 15.01 -4.94
C SER A 80 8.15 15.14 -6.39
N GLN A 81 6.84 15.33 -6.63
CA GLN A 81 6.29 15.55 -7.96
C GLN A 81 5.75 16.97 -8.10
N PHE A 82 5.71 17.45 -9.35
CA PHE A 82 5.13 18.75 -9.72
C PHE A 82 5.71 19.95 -8.95
N LYS A 83 7.03 19.99 -8.71
CA LYS A 83 7.71 21.03 -7.92
C LYS A 83 7.17 21.12 -6.48
N ASP A 84 7.21 19.99 -5.77
CA ASP A 84 6.82 19.85 -4.37
C ASP A 84 5.33 20.08 -4.06
N LEU A 85 4.47 20.14 -5.08
CA LEU A 85 3.02 20.19 -4.89
C LEU A 85 2.42 18.84 -4.47
N MET A 86 3.14 17.74 -4.73
CA MET A 86 2.76 16.40 -4.33
C MET A 86 4.00 15.66 -3.82
N THR A 87 3.89 15.06 -2.64
CA THR A 87 4.91 14.17 -2.09
C THR A 87 4.37 12.76 -1.99
N TYR A 88 5.16 11.80 -2.45
CA TYR A 88 4.83 10.38 -2.42
C TYR A 88 5.92 9.60 -1.71
N ASP A 89 5.57 9.06 -0.55
CA ASP A 89 6.45 8.33 0.34
C ASP A 89 6.03 6.87 0.44
N ALA A 90 7.01 5.99 0.57
CA ALA A 90 6.75 4.59 0.77
C ALA A 90 7.79 3.95 1.68
N ALA A 91 7.34 2.98 2.47
CA ALA A 91 8.21 2.12 3.25
C ALA A 91 7.71 0.69 3.15
N THR A 92 8.60 -0.25 2.85
CA THR A 92 8.29 -1.67 2.75
C THR A 92 9.31 -2.49 3.53
N PHE A 93 8.83 -3.61 4.05
CA PHE A 93 9.62 -4.55 4.82
C PHE A 93 9.30 -5.97 4.40
N VAL A 94 10.34 -6.77 4.18
CA VAL A 94 10.24 -8.18 3.82
C VAL A 94 10.95 -9.02 4.87
N LEU A 95 10.22 -10.03 5.35
CA LEU A 95 10.70 -11.08 6.21
C LEU A 95 10.69 -12.41 5.45
N PRO A 96 11.86 -12.94 5.04
CA PRO A 96 11.93 -14.22 4.36
C PRO A 96 11.63 -15.37 5.32
N GLY A 97 10.95 -16.40 4.82
CA GLY A 97 10.76 -17.65 5.52
C GLY A 97 11.97 -18.58 5.41
N LYS A 98 12.03 -19.59 6.28
CA LYS A 98 13.24 -20.42 6.46
C LYS A 98 13.65 -21.29 5.26
N ASN A 99 12.81 -21.45 4.24
CA ASN A 99 13.03 -22.42 3.15
C ASN A 99 12.65 -21.91 1.75
N ALA A 100 12.64 -20.59 1.51
CA ALA A 100 12.24 -20.01 0.21
C ALA A 100 10.89 -20.53 -0.35
N LYS A 101 9.99 -21.00 0.54
CA LYS A 101 8.62 -21.44 0.23
C LYS A 101 7.57 -20.45 0.68
N ASN A 102 7.95 -19.57 1.61
CA ASN A 102 7.10 -18.56 2.19
C ASN A 102 7.93 -17.31 2.46
N ALA A 103 7.29 -16.16 2.31
CA ALA A 103 7.81 -14.88 2.74
C ALA A 103 6.63 -14.04 3.22
N LEU A 104 6.91 -13.10 4.11
CA LEU A 104 5.93 -12.16 4.61
C LEU A 104 6.43 -10.75 4.32
N SER A 105 5.59 -9.93 3.72
CA SER A 105 5.91 -8.55 3.38
C SER A 105 4.83 -7.61 3.87
N PHE A 106 5.26 -6.44 4.34
CA PHE A 106 4.39 -5.34 4.76
C PHE A 106 4.86 -4.04 4.12
N GLY A 107 3.92 -3.14 3.89
CA GLY A 107 4.22 -1.86 3.27
C GLY A 107 3.23 -0.78 3.65
N ILE A 108 3.72 0.45 3.65
CA ILE A 108 2.94 1.67 3.82
C ILE A 108 3.25 2.56 2.63
N LEU A 109 2.20 3.07 2.01
CA LEU A 109 2.26 4.07 0.94
C LEU A 109 1.56 5.32 1.47
N TYR A 110 2.20 6.47 1.34
CA TYR A 110 1.69 7.74 1.82
C TYR A 110 1.77 8.76 0.69
N LEU A 111 0.61 9.22 0.24
CA LEU A 111 0.50 10.33 -0.69
C LEU A 111 0.06 11.57 0.09
N ASN A 112 0.77 12.67 -0.08
CA ASN A 112 0.43 13.94 0.53
C ASN A 112 0.43 15.05 -0.53
N ILE A 113 -0.63 15.86 -0.47
CA ILE A 113 -0.77 17.10 -1.23
C ILE A 113 -1.05 18.15 -0.16
N PRO A 114 -0.06 18.99 0.19
CA PRO A 114 -0.24 20.01 1.20
C PRO A 114 -1.21 21.10 0.71
N ASP A 115 -1.77 21.85 1.65
CA ASP A 115 -2.51 23.09 1.38
C ASP A 115 -3.70 22.99 0.42
N ILE A 116 -4.46 21.89 0.49
CA ILE A 116 -5.78 21.81 -0.18
C ILE A 116 -6.77 22.68 0.58
N PHE A 117 -7.28 23.73 -0.08
CA PHE A 117 -8.32 24.60 0.47
C PHE A 117 -9.60 23.81 0.78
N ASP A 118 -10.13 23.99 1.99
CA ASP A 118 -11.40 23.40 2.40
C ASP A 118 -12.57 24.26 1.92
N THR A 119 -13.12 23.91 0.75
CA THR A 119 -14.19 24.69 0.13
C THR A 119 -15.58 24.45 0.75
N ARG A 120 -15.71 23.63 1.80
CA ARG A 120 -17.02 23.33 2.42
C ARG A 120 -17.66 24.54 3.08
N ASN A 121 -16.85 25.52 3.49
CA ASN A 121 -17.29 26.80 4.03
C ASN A 121 -16.61 27.96 3.29
N ALA A 122 -16.43 27.88 1.95
CA ALA A 122 -15.79 28.94 1.13
C ALA A 122 -16.47 30.34 1.21
N TRP A 123 -17.61 30.45 1.91
CA TRP A 123 -18.22 31.74 2.23
C TRP A 123 -17.65 32.36 3.53
N ASN A 124 -17.09 31.54 4.42
CA ASN A 124 -16.54 31.94 5.71
C ASN A 124 -15.02 31.82 5.68
N ASP A 125 -14.39 32.94 5.36
CA ASP A 125 -12.94 33.12 5.40
C ASP A 125 -12.40 32.81 6.81
N THR A 126 -11.90 31.58 7.00
CA THR A 126 -11.49 31.06 8.32
C THR A 126 -10.01 31.35 8.61
N ASN A 127 -9.24 31.71 7.58
CA ASN A 127 -7.80 31.98 7.62
C ASN A 127 -7.43 33.44 7.26
N ASN A 128 -8.41 34.28 6.93
CA ASN A 128 -8.31 35.72 6.67
C ASN A 128 -7.25 36.10 5.62
N ASP A 129 -7.11 35.29 4.58
CA ASP A 129 -6.14 35.47 3.49
C ASP A 129 -6.75 36.15 2.24
N GLY A 130 -8.04 36.45 2.26
CA GLY A 130 -8.72 37.26 1.24
C GLY A 130 -8.94 36.54 -0.10
N ILE A 131 -8.82 35.21 -0.11
CA ILE A 131 -9.12 34.34 -1.24
C ILE A 131 -10.35 33.51 -0.84
N PRO A 132 -11.46 33.56 -1.59
CA PRO A 132 -12.66 32.79 -1.24
C PRO A 132 -12.41 31.27 -1.24
#